data_AF-A0A662R478-F1
#
_entry.id   AF-A0A662R478-F1
#
_cell.length_a   1.000
_cell.length_b   1.000
_cell.length_c   1.000
_cell.angle_alpha   90.00
_cell.angle_beta   90.00
_cell.angle_gamma   90.00
#
_symmetry.space_group_name_H-M   'P 1'
#
loop_
_entity.id
_entity.type
_entity.pdbx_description
1 polymer ?
#
loop_
_entity_poly.entity_id
_entity_poly.type
_entity_poly.pdbx_seq_one_letter_code
_entity_poly.pdbx_strand_id
1 'polypeptide(L)'
;SGVALANIREVPASSQNASPKILDLAVETGIINRYEIGETDILGVPIDAGMAGISIMAGLNAIAAIQEAGIEVAIEPIAAMMDYSEFCTDSMHHS
;
A
#
# COMPACT_ATOMS: atom_id res chain seq x y z
N SER A 1 -5.76 15.01 -9.59
CA SER A 1 -6.10 14.72 -8.18
C SER A 1 -7.30 13.79 -8.18
N GLY A 2 -7.34 12.83 -7.26
CA GLY A 2 -8.35 11.78 -7.21
C GLY A 2 -8.38 11.12 -5.83
N VAL A 3 -9.21 10.09 -5.67
CA VAL A 3 -9.29 9.31 -4.43
C VAL A 3 -8.47 8.03 -4.61
N ALA A 4 -7.56 7.75 -3.69
CA ALA A 4 -6.79 6.51 -3.69
C ALA A 4 -7.34 5.54 -2.64
N LEU A 5 -7.36 4.26 -2.99
CA LEU A 5 -7.60 3.17 -2.05
C LEU A 5 -6.38 3.01 -1.14
N ALA A 6 -6.66 2.82 0.15
CA ALA A 6 -5.66 2.46 1.14
C ALA A 6 -6.21 1.31 1.99
N ASN A 7 -5.36 0.34 2.26
CA ASN A 7 -5.64 -0.68 3.27
C ASN A 7 -5.08 -0.23 4.61
N ILE A 8 -5.81 -0.50 5.69
CA ILE A 8 -5.35 -0.19 7.04
C ILE A 8 -5.11 -1.51 7.77
N ARG A 9 -3.97 -1.58 8.46
CA ARG A 9 -3.56 -2.69 9.31
C ARG A 9 -3.13 -2.13 10.66
N GLU A 10 -3.26 -2.91 11.71
CA GLU A 10 -2.77 -2.53 13.04
C GLU A 10 -1.60 -3.42 13.47
N VAL A 11 -0.66 -2.82 14.20
CA VAL A 11 0.44 -3.51 14.88
C VAL A 11 0.50 -3.04 16.34
N PRO A 12 1.11 -3.78 17.27
CA PRO A 12 1.33 -3.27 18.61
C PRO A 12 2.08 -1.94 18.60
N ALA A 13 1.68 -0.97 19.43
CA ALA A 13 2.32 0.34 19.50
C ALA A 13 3.83 0.26 19.78
N SER A 14 4.26 -0.74 20.56
CA SER A 14 5.67 -1.03 20.82
C SER A 14 6.50 -1.32 19.55
N SER A 15 5.84 -1.74 18.47
CA SER A 15 6.48 -2.06 17.20
C SER A 15 6.52 -0.88 16.24
N GLN A 16 5.86 0.24 16.55
CA GLN A 16 5.74 1.39 15.65
C GLN A 16 7.10 1.90 15.15
N ASN A 17 8.08 2.03 16.04
CA ASN A 17 9.42 2.51 15.69
C ASN A 17 10.26 1.49 14.92
N ALA A 18 9.90 0.20 14.96
CA ALA A 18 10.60 -0.87 14.26
C ALA A 18 10.00 -1.16 12.88
N SER A 19 8.70 -0.93 12.71
CA SER A 19 7.96 -1.19 11.46
C SER A 19 8.55 -0.50 10.21
N PRO A 20 9.01 0.78 10.27
CA PRO A 20 9.59 1.46 9.11
C PRO A 20 10.71 0.68 8.43
N LYS A 21 11.56 -0.04 9.19
CA LYS A 21 12.68 -0.81 8.62
C LYS A 21 12.25 -1.83 7.57
N ILE A 22 11.06 -2.43 7.72
CA ILE A 22 10.53 -3.42 6.78
C ILE A 22 9.67 -2.73 5.71
N LEU A 23 8.91 -1.72 6.11
CA LEU A 23 8.01 -1.00 5.20
C LEU A 23 8.80 -0.17 4.18
N ASP A 24 9.91 0.43 4.57
CA ASP A 24 10.82 1.15 3.68
C ASP A 24 11.41 0.21 2.63
N LEU A 25 11.85 -1.00 3.02
CA LEU A 25 12.28 -2.02 2.06
C LEU A 25 11.17 -2.44 1.10
N ALA A 26 9.92 -2.52 1.58
CA ALA A 26 8.77 -2.83 0.74
C ALA A 26 8.46 -1.70 -0.27
N VAL A 27 8.72 -0.44 0.09
CA VAL A 27 8.64 0.72 -0.82
C VAL A 27 9.78 0.68 -1.83
N GLU A 28 11.02 0.51 -1.37
CA GLU A 28 12.22 0.47 -2.21
C GLU A 28 12.17 -0.66 -3.25
N THR A 29 11.57 -1.79 -2.90
CA THR A 29 11.39 -2.93 -3.82
C THR A 29 10.16 -2.81 -4.71
N GLY A 30 9.31 -1.80 -4.52
CA GLY A 30 8.10 -1.58 -5.32
C GLY A 30 6.93 -2.51 -4.98
N ILE A 31 6.98 -3.24 -3.85
CA ILE A 31 5.88 -4.09 -3.38
C ILE A 31 4.70 -3.22 -2.91
N ILE A 32 4.99 -2.09 -2.26
CA ILE A 32 4.01 -1.06 -1.90
C ILE A 32 4.49 0.29 -2.41
N ASN A 33 3.57 1.24 -2.64
CA ASN A 33 3.97 2.55 -3.16
C ASN A 33 4.29 3.53 -2.03
N ARG A 34 3.48 3.51 -0.97
CA ARG A 34 3.61 4.43 0.17
C ARG A 34 2.86 3.87 1.38
N TYR A 35 3.32 4.22 2.57
CA TYR A 35 2.64 3.95 3.82
C TYR A 35 2.63 5.18 4.75
N GLU A 36 1.75 5.15 5.75
CA GLU A 36 1.74 6.06 6.89
C GLU A 36 1.52 5.23 8.16
N ILE A 37 2.00 5.71 9.31
CA ILE A 37 1.90 4.99 10.59
C ILE A 37 1.55 5.95 11.74
N GLY A 38 0.65 5.55 12.64
CA GLY A 38 0.16 6.44 13.71
C GLY A 38 -0.72 5.72 14.75
N GLU A 39 -0.83 6.28 15.95
CA GLU A 39 -1.49 5.63 17.10
C GLU A 39 -2.94 6.09 17.36
N THR A 40 -3.38 7.21 16.77
CA THR A 40 -4.66 7.84 17.14
C THR A 40 -5.70 7.78 16.02
N ASP A 41 -5.30 8.12 14.81
CA ASP A 41 -6.15 8.06 13.61
C ASP A 41 -5.25 7.87 12.39
N ILE A 42 -5.68 7.02 11.47
CA ILE A 42 -5.05 6.85 10.15
C ILE A 42 -6.15 6.94 9.11
N LEU A 43 -6.10 7.99 8.28
CA LEU A 43 -7.06 8.25 7.20
C LEU A 43 -8.53 8.30 7.68
N GLY A 44 -8.78 8.83 8.88
CA GLY A 44 -10.11 8.91 9.47
C GLY A 44 -10.62 7.61 10.10
N VAL A 45 -9.75 6.59 10.21
CA VAL A 45 -10.06 5.33 10.88
C VAL A 45 -9.45 5.35 12.29
N PRO A 46 -10.26 5.14 13.34
CA PRO A 46 -9.78 5.08 14.71
C PRO A 46 -8.94 3.82 14.92
N ILE A 47 -7.88 3.95 15.73
CA ILE A 47 -6.96 2.87 16.07
C ILE A 47 -7.20 2.41 17.50
N ASP A 48 -7.17 1.10 17.71
CA ASP A 48 -7.36 0.51 19.04
C ASP A 48 -6.27 0.91 20.03
N ALA A 49 -6.66 1.03 21.30
CA ALA A 49 -5.73 1.41 22.36
C ALA A 49 -4.58 0.39 22.49
N GLY A 50 -3.35 0.88 22.49
CA GLY A 50 -2.14 0.04 22.53
C GLY A 50 -1.69 -0.47 21.16
N MET A 51 -2.36 -0.06 20.08
CA MET A 51 -2.00 -0.36 18.70
C MET A 51 -1.49 0.89 17.97
N ALA A 52 -0.83 0.66 16.85
CA ALA A 52 -0.52 1.66 15.84
C ALA A 52 -1.10 1.19 14.49
N GLY A 53 -1.86 2.06 13.84
CA GLY A 53 -2.37 1.86 12.50
C GLY A 53 -1.28 2.11 11.46
N ILE A 54 -1.34 1.34 10.37
CA ILE A 54 -0.50 1.45 9.19
C ILE A 54 -1.44 1.52 7.98
N SER A 55 -1.46 2.65 7.26
CA SER A 55 -2.09 2.70 5.94
C SER A 55 -1.11 2.27 4.88
N ILE A 56 -1.56 1.45 3.93
CA ILE A 56 -0.78 1.00 2.77
C ILE A 56 -1.54 1.41 1.50
N MET A 57 -0.90 2.24 0.68
CA MET A 57 -1.39 2.57 -0.66
C MET A 57 -0.70 1.67 -1.69
N ALA A 58 -1.41 0.67 -2.19
CA ALA A 58 -0.89 -0.31 -3.15
C ALA A 58 -2.03 -1.05 -3.87
N GLY A 59 -1.68 -1.88 -4.87
CA GLY A 59 -2.59 -2.79 -5.55
C GLY A 59 -3.45 -2.09 -6.61
N LEU A 60 -4.75 -1.98 -6.36
CA LEU A 60 -5.74 -1.62 -7.38
C LEU A 60 -5.83 -0.12 -7.71
N ASN A 61 -5.02 0.74 -7.09
CA ASN A 61 -5.01 2.18 -7.40
C ASN A 61 -4.66 2.47 -8.87
N ALA A 62 -3.78 1.69 -9.49
CA ALA A 62 -3.47 1.82 -10.91
C ALA A 62 -4.68 1.47 -11.79
N ILE A 63 -5.42 0.42 -11.42
CA ILE A 63 -6.65 0.02 -12.13
C ILE A 63 -7.75 1.07 -11.98
N ALA A 64 -7.92 1.63 -10.78
CA ALA A 64 -8.85 2.73 -10.53
C ALA A 64 -8.52 3.95 -11.42
N ALA A 65 -7.25 4.34 -11.49
CA ALA A 65 -6.82 5.45 -12.34
C ALA A 65 -7.07 5.20 -13.84
N ILE A 66 -6.89 3.96 -14.31
CA ILE A 66 -7.20 3.58 -15.69
C ILE A 66 -8.70 3.70 -15.97
N GLN A 67 -9.55 3.21 -15.07
CA GLN A 67 -11.01 3.35 -15.19
C GLN A 67 -11.45 4.81 -15.16
N GLU A 68 -10.89 5.63 -14.27
CA GLU A 68 -11.14 7.08 -14.20
C GLU A 68 -10.75 7.82 -15.49
N ALA A 69 -9.75 7.32 -16.22
CA ALA A 69 -9.34 7.85 -17.52
C ALA A 69 -10.28 7.43 -18.67
N GLY A 70 -11.36 6.67 -18.40
CA GLY A 70 -12.34 6.24 -19.39
C GLY A 70 -11.96 4.96 -20.14
N ILE A 71 -10.97 4.22 -19.66
CA ILE A 71 -10.58 2.92 -20.21
C ILE A 71 -11.33 1.83 -19.45
N GLU A 72 -12.11 1.03 -20.17
CA GLU A 72 -12.86 -0.07 -19.56
C GLU A 72 -11.90 -1.19 -19.09
N VAL A 73 -12.04 -1.59 -17.82
CA VAL A 73 -11.26 -2.67 -17.22
C VAL A 73 -12.20 -3.72 -16.64
N ALA A 74 -12.03 -4.98 -17.05
CA ALA A 74 -12.68 -6.12 -16.42
C ALA A 74 -11.87 -6.55 -15.18
N ILE A 75 -12.54 -6.65 -14.03
CA ILE A 75 -11.93 -7.09 -12.78
C ILE A 75 -12.54 -8.43 -12.39
N GLU A 76 -11.72 -9.46 -12.28
CA GLU A 76 -12.11 -10.78 -11.80
C GLU A 76 -11.42 -11.09 -10.46
N PRO A 77 -12.11 -11.66 -9.47
CA PRO A 77 -11.48 -12.07 -8.23
C PRO A 77 -10.53 -13.24 -8.49
N ILE A 78 -9.23 -12.96 -8.41
CA ILE A 78 -8.18 -13.98 -8.56
C ILE A 78 -7.36 -13.98 -7.27
N ALA A 79 -7.34 -15.13 -6.59
CA ALA A 79 -6.29 -15.45 -5.63
C ALA A 79 -5.24 -16.29 -6.37
N ALA A 80 -4.10 -15.68 -6.70
CA ALA A 80 -3.01 -16.33 -7.40
C ALA A 80 -1.71 -16.22 -6.60
N MET A 81 -0.86 -17.23 -6.74
CA MET A 81 0.55 -17.19 -6.36
C MET A 81 1.35 -17.02 -7.65
N MET A 82 2.24 -16.04 -7.68
CA MET A 82 3.10 -15.74 -8.83
C MET A 82 4.55 -15.64 -8.35
N ASP A 83 5.50 -16.05 -9.19
CA ASP A 83 6.92 -15.85 -8.88
C ASP A 83 7.26 -14.36 -8.99
N TYR A 84 7.93 -13.81 -7.99
CA TYR A 84 8.32 -12.40 -7.98
C TYR A 84 9.19 -12.03 -9.19
N SER A 85 9.99 -12.98 -9.69
CA SER A 85 10.84 -12.79 -10.86
C SER A 85 10.08 -12.60 -12.18
N GLU A 86 8.79 -12.94 -12.22
CA GLU A 86 7.93 -12.70 -13.39
C GLU A 86 7.48 -11.23 -13.49
N PHE A 87 7.65 -10.43 -12.43
CA PHE A 87 7.29 -9.02 -12.44
C PHE A 87 8.39 -8.16 -13.03
N CYS A 88 8.04 -7.33 -14.02
CA CYS A 88 8.93 -6.32 -14.55
C CYS A 88 8.95 -5.12 -13.61
N THR A 89 10.13 -4.72 -13.15
CA THR A 89 10.31 -3.49 -12.38
C THR A 89 10.60 -2.35 -13.34
N ASP A 90 9.87 -1.24 -13.20
CA ASP A 90 10.27 -0.01 -13.88
C ASP A 90 11.60 0.44 -13.26
N SER A 91 12.63 0.52 -14.09
CA SER A 91 13.90 1.11 -13.67
C SER A 91 13.66 2.61 -13.52
N MET A 92 13.33 3.06 -12.31
CA MET A 92 13.19 4.47 -12.00
C MET A 92 14.44 5.20 -12.47
N HIS A 93 14.26 6.11 -13.43
CA HIS A 93 15.27 7.07 -13.86
C HIS A 93 15.57 7.96 -12.64
N HIS A 94 16.60 7.61 -11.88
CA HIS A 94 17.24 8.56 -10.97
C HIS A 94 17.87 9.64 -11.84
N SER A 95 17.20 10.79 -11.94
CA SER A 95 17.79 12.06 -12.37
C SER A 95 18.19 12.87 -11.15
#